data_AF-A0A6B0ZM59-F1
#
_entry.id   AF-A0A6B0ZM59-F1
#
_cell.length_a   1.000
_cell.length_b   1.000
_cell.length_c   1.000
_cell.angle_alpha   90.00
_cell.angle_beta   90.00
_cell.angle_gamma   90.00
#
_symmetry.space_group_name_H-M   'P 1'
#
loop_
_entity.id
_entity.type
_entity.pdbx_description
1 polymer ?
#
loop_
_entity_poly.entity_id
_entity_poly.type
_entity_poly.pdbx_seq_one_letter_code
_entity_poly.pdbx_strand_id
1 'polypeptide(L)'
;MTKTKLVFVAMALALVAWVGASAASAQDGPTLTVSPSNIAEPGEVEVTVTGSGWTLSSLNVLACKIAEDAVAADLDVSENCALAAGNLDFASVTPAEVVDGGFEVTLTVNVPAQGLFIIAGASGADESGNALITVGADDMGDDDMADDMADDDMADDDMAEEDMADEDMDDDKQDERADEAGAEE
;
A
#
# COMPACT_ATOMS: atom_id res chain seq x y z
N MET A 1 17.75 -53.77 15.77
CA MET A 1 16.39 -53.18 15.74
C MET A 1 16.47 -51.90 14.94
N THR A 2 15.93 -51.90 13.73
CA THR A 2 16.01 -50.80 12.74
C THR A 2 14.60 -50.34 12.40
N LYS A 3 13.97 -49.51 13.23
CA LYS A 3 12.67 -48.88 12.95
C LYS A 3 12.45 -47.59 13.74
N THR A 4 13.06 -46.50 13.30
CA THR A 4 12.58 -45.14 13.60
C THR A 4 13.16 -44.13 12.59
N LYS A 5 12.67 -44.21 11.35
CA LYS A 5 12.79 -43.15 10.34
C LYS A 5 11.39 -42.99 9.75
N LEU A 6 10.94 -41.75 9.58
CA LEU A 6 9.61 -41.31 9.07
C LEU A 6 8.58 -40.93 10.14
N VAL A 7 8.77 -39.80 10.84
CA VAL A 7 7.66 -38.86 11.18
C VAL A 7 8.26 -37.47 11.49
N PHE A 8 8.80 -36.72 10.52
CA PHE A 8 9.17 -35.30 10.74
C PHE A 8 9.16 -34.45 9.44
N VAL A 9 8.39 -34.84 8.41
CA VAL A 9 8.31 -34.08 7.13
C VAL A 9 6.85 -33.82 6.74
N ALA A 10 5.98 -33.56 7.72
CA ALA A 10 4.57 -33.21 7.48
C ALA A 10 4.14 -31.90 8.15
N MET A 11 5.11 -31.06 8.54
CA MET A 11 4.89 -29.76 9.18
C MET A 11 5.64 -28.65 8.43
N ALA A 12 5.52 -28.64 7.09
CA ALA A 12 6.21 -27.67 6.23
C ALA A 12 5.35 -27.12 5.06
N LEU A 13 4.03 -27.37 5.05
CA LEU A 13 3.13 -26.90 3.98
C LEU A 13 1.77 -26.36 4.50
N ALA A 14 1.74 -25.80 5.71
CA ALA A 14 0.49 -25.29 6.32
C ALA A 14 0.58 -23.86 6.87
N LEU A 15 1.50 -23.04 6.33
CA LEU A 15 1.65 -21.62 6.70
C LEU A 15 1.70 -20.70 5.47
N VAL A 16 0.96 -21.04 4.41
CA VAL A 16 0.57 -20.06 3.37
C VAL A 16 -0.94 -19.91 3.42
N ALA A 17 -1.39 -19.32 4.51
CA ALA A 17 -2.75 -18.84 4.66
C ALA A 17 -2.70 -17.60 5.55
N TRP A 18 -2.82 -16.44 4.89
CA TRP A 18 -3.40 -15.22 5.46
C TRP A 18 -2.48 -14.32 6.30
N VAL A 19 -1.87 -13.32 5.66
CA VAL A 19 -1.95 -11.91 6.07
C VAL A 19 -1.99 -11.03 4.79
N GLY A 20 -3.11 -11.12 4.09
CA GLY A 20 -3.60 -10.08 3.17
C GLY A 20 -4.91 -9.49 3.71
N ALA A 21 -5.10 -9.58 5.02
CA ALA A 21 -6.15 -8.87 5.72
C ALA A 21 -5.77 -7.39 5.74
N SER A 22 -6.17 -6.64 4.73
CA SER A 22 -6.64 -5.29 5.03
C SER A 22 -7.63 -5.46 6.17
N ALA A 23 -7.33 -4.81 7.30
CA ALA A 23 -7.88 -5.12 8.61
C ALA A 23 -9.35 -5.56 8.53
N ALA A 24 -9.57 -6.88 8.66
CA ALA A 24 -10.80 -7.37 9.23
C ALA A 24 -10.75 -6.94 10.71
N SER A 25 -10.96 -5.65 10.97
CA SER A 25 -11.64 -5.26 12.20
C SER A 25 -12.86 -6.17 12.27
N ALA A 26 -13.13 -6.74 13.43
CA ALA A 26 -14.40 -7.41 13.68
C ALA A 26 -15.52 -6.39 13.46
N GLN A 27 -15.89 -6.17 12.20
CA GLN A 27 -16.95 -5.28 11.79
C GLN A 27 -18.20 -6.13 11.85
N ASP A 28 -19.06 -5.84 12.82
CA ASP A 28 -20.46 -6.24 12.81
C ASP A 28 -21.15 -5.55 11.61
N GLY A 29 -20.80 -5.96 10.40
CA GLY A 29 -21.24 -5.33 9.15
C GLY A 29 -20.88 -6.17 7.91
N PRO A 30 -21.40 -5.78 6.74
CA PRO A 30 -21.16 -6.49 5.50
C PRO A 30 -19.69 -6.45 5.10
N THR A 31 -19.22 -7.52 4.47
CA THR A 31 -17.87 -7.65 3.91
C THR A 31 -17.93 -7.55 2.40
N LEU A 32 -16.85 -7.00 1.82
CA LEU A 32 -16.64 -6.91 0.38
C LEU A 32 -15.23 -7.36 0.04
N THR A 33 -15.10 -8.16 -1.00
CA THR A 33 -13.81 -8.63 -1.53
C THR A 33 -13.80 -8.52 -3.04
N VAL A 34 -12.62 -8.39 -3.62
CA VAL A 34 -12.43 -8.27 -5.07
C VAL A 34 -11.30 -9.18 -5.54
N SER A 35 -11.46 -9.78 -6.72
CA SER A 35 -10.48 -10.65 -7.36
C SER A 35 -10.35 -10.31 -8.84
N PRO A 36 -9.14 -10.01 -9.35
CA PRO A 36 -7.90 -9.83 -8.60
C PRO A 36 -7.90 -8.55 -7.74
N SER A 37 -7.30 -8.62 -6.55
CA SER A 37 -7.06 -7.45 -5.68
C SER A 37 -5.72 -6.77 -5.95
N ASN A 38 -4.86 -7.37 -6.76
CA ASN A 38 -3.60 -6.81 -7.22
C ASN A 38 -3.45 -7.11 -8.72
N ILE A 39 -3.03 -6.12 -9.49
CA ILE A 39 -2.75 -6.25 -10.92
C ILE A 39 -1.35 -5.76 -11.24
N ALA A 40 -0.71 -6.38 -12.24
CA ALA A 40 0.68 -6.07 -12.57
C ALA A 40 0.85 -4.65 -13.14
N GLU A 41 -0.06 -4.22 -13.99
CA GLU A 41 0.01 -2.94 -14.72
C GLU A 41 -1.35 -2.25 -14.77
N PRO A 42 -1.40 -0.90 -14.85
CA PRO A 42 -2.65 -0.17 -15.01
C PRO A 42 -3.35 -0.54 -16.31
N GLY A 43 -4.68 -0.55 -16.30
CA GLY A 43 -5.48 -0.80 -17.50
C GLY A 43 -6.84 -1.43 -17.25
N GLU A 44 -7.49 -1.83 -18.34
CA GLU A 44 -8.80 -2.48 -18.30
C GLU A 44 -8.68 -3.94 -17.84
N VAL A 45 -9.35 -4.28 -16.74
CA VAL A 45 -9.32 -5.60 -16.12
C VAL A 45 -10.74 -6.03 -15.76
N GLU A 46 -11.03 -7.31 -15.94
CA GLU A 46 -12.25 -7.94 -15.44
C GLU A 46 -12.03 -8.38 -13.98
N VAL A 47 -12.90 -7.92 -13.09
CA VAL A 47 -12.81 -8.17 -11.66
C VAL A 47 -14.10 -8.80 -11.15
N THR A 48 -13.97 -9.78 -10.27
CA THR A 48 -15.09 -10.39 -9.55
C THR A 48 -15.18 -9.76 -8.17
N VAL A 49 -16.34 -9.22 -7.84
CA VAL A 49 -16.64 -8.62 -6.55
C VAL A 49 -17.59 -9.55 -5.80
N THR A 50 -17.19 -9.96 -4.61
CA THR A 50 -17.96 -10.84 -3.75
C THR A 50 -18.28 -10.12 -2.44
N GLY A 51 -19.57 -10.06 -2.10
CA GLY A 51 -20.03 -9.51 -0.83
C GLY A 51 -20.71 -10.57 0.04
N SER A 52 -20.59 -10.43 1.36
CA SER A 52 -21.30 -11.30 2.32
C SER A 52 -21.70 -10.55 3.59
N GLY A 53 -22.74 -11.01 4.28
CA GLY A 53 -23.24 -10.38 5.52
C GLY A 53 -24.13 -9.16 5.30
N TRP A 54 -24.71 -9.01 4.10
CA TRP A 54 -25.59 -7.90 3.74
C TRP A 54 -27.03 -8.16 4.19
N THR A 55 -27.74 -7.14 4.69
CA THR A 55 -29.17 -7.28 5.04
C THR A 55 -30.13 -6.76 3.97
N LEU A 56 -29.65 -5.88 3.07
CA LEU A 56 -30.39 -5.41 1.91
C LEU A 56 -30.62 -6.52 0.89
N SER A 57 -31.75 -6.46 0.17
CA SER A 57 -32.06 -7.38 -0.94
C SER A 57 -31.38 -7.00 -2.26
N SER A 58 -30.92 -5.75 -2.37
CA SER A 58 -30.19 -5.25 -3.54
C SER A 58 -29.30 -4.08 -3.18
N LEU A 59 -28.22 -3.93 -3.92
CA LEU A 59 -27.23 -2.86 -3.77
C LEU A 59 -26.64 -2.49 -5.13
N ASN A 60 -25.83 -1.44 -5.14
CA ASN A 60 -25.09 -1.00 -6.30
C ASN A 60 -23.60 -1.17 -6.04
N VAL A 61 -22.89 -1.68 -7.03
CA VAL A 61 -21.43 -1.79 -7.05
C VAL A 61 -20.88 -0.82 -8.07
N LEU A 62 -19.86 -0.05 -7.69
CA LEU A 62 -19.27 0.97 -8.54
C LEU A 62 -17.78 1.15 -8.24
N ALA A 63 -17.02 1.56 -9.26
CA ALA A 63 -15.61 1.88 -9.11
C ALA A 63 -15.45 3.33 -8.61
N CYS A 64 -14.47 3.52 -7.74
CA CYS A 64 -14.03 4.79 -7.22
C CYS A 64 -12.53 4.92 -7.47
N LYS A 65 -12.15 5.91 -8.26
CA LYS A 65 -10.75 6.15 -8.60
C LYS A 65 -10.00 6.71 -7.40
N ILE A 66 -8.74 6.36 -7.27
CA ILE A 66 -7.84 7.05 -6.35
C ILE A 66 -7.30 8.27 -7.07
N ALA A 67 -7.36 9.44 -6.42
CA ALA A 67 -6.82 10.68 -6.98
C ALA A 67 -5.32 10.53 -7.24
N GLU A 68 -4.82 11.15 -8.31
CA GLU A 68 -3.43 10.94 -8.76
C GLU A 68 -2.38 11.42 -7.76
N ASP A 69 -2.74 12.40 -6.92
CA ASP A 69 -1.94 12.99 -5.85
C ASP A 69 -2.19 12.35 -4.47
N ALA A 70 -3.07 11.34 -4.39
CA ALA A 70 -3.36 10.68 -3.13
C ALA A 70 -2.16 9.86 -2.67
N VAL A 71 -1.75 10.09 -1.42
CA VAL A 71 -0.69 9.32 -0.76
C VAL A 71 -1.33 8.11 -0.09
N ALA A 72 -0.75 6.93 -0.28
CA ALA A 72 -1.31 5.68 0.23
C ALA A 72 -1.57 5.67 1.75
N ALA A 73 -0.76 6.42 2.52
CA ALA A 73 -0.91 6.55 3.96
C ALA A 73 -2.15 7.36 4.40
N ASP A 74 -2.69 8.19 3.50
CA ASP A 74 -3.80 9.11 3.76
C ASP A 74 -5.06 8.73 2.97
N LEU A 75 -5.11 7.52 2.40
CA LEU A 75 -6.27 7.05 1.64
C LEU A 75 -7.46 6.75 2.56
N ASP A 76 -8.33 7.74 2.73
CA ASP A 76 -9.65 7.57 3.32
C ASP A 76 -10.72 7.35 2.23
N VAL A 77 -11.41 6.22 2.29
CA VAL A 77 -12.46 5.87 1.32
C VAL A 77 -13.64 6.83 1.40
N SER A 78 -14.01 7.30 2.59
CA SER A 78 -15.17 8.18 2.78
C SER A 78 -14.92 9.56 2.17
N GLU A 79 -13.67 10.05 2.23
CA GLU A 79 -13.27 11.30 1.60
C GLU A 79 -13.05 11.13 0.09
N ASN A 80 -12.30 10.10 -0.31
CA ASN A 80 -11.94 9.89 -1.71
C ASN A 80 -13.13 9.44 -2.57
N CYS A 81 -14.07 8.68 -1.99
CA CYS A 81 -15.26 8.16 -2.65
C CYS A 81 -16.54 8.88 -2.22
N ALA A 82 -16.42 10.08 -1.64
CA ALA A 82 -17.58 10.95 -1.44
C ALA A 82 -18.19 11.34 -2.80
N LEU A 83 -19.51 11.50 -2.84
CA LEU A 83 -20.22 12.03 -4.03
C LEU A 83 -19.62 13.38 -4.51
N ALA A 84 -19.15 14.20 -3.57
CA ALA A 84 -18.54 15.49 -3.86
C ALA A 84 -17.09 15.40 -4.37
N ALA A 85 -16.39 14.28 -4.14
CA ALA A 85 -15.00 14.10 -4.57
C ALA A 85 -14.87 13.91 -6.09
N GLY A 86 -15.95 13.54 -6.78
CA GLY A 86 -15.95 13.38 -8.24
C GLY A 86 -15.18 12.16 -8.75
N ASN A 87 -14.64 11.32 -7.85
CA ASN A 87 -13.87 10.13 -8.19
C ASN A 87 -14.73 8.87 -8.39
N LEU A 88 -16.02 8.96 -8.06
CA LEU A 88 -16.99 7.89 -8.29
C LEU A 88 -17.33 7.78 -9.77
N ASP A 89 -17.18 6.59 -10.33
CA ASP A 89 -17.60 6.31 -11.69
C ASP A 89 -19.08 5.89 -11.73
N PHE A 90 -19.96 6.89 -11.83
CA PHE A 90 -21.40 6.65 -11.94
C PHE A 90 -21.82 6.03 -13.27
N ALA A 91 -20.95 6.01 -14.28
CA ALA A 91 -21.26 5.39 -15.57
C ALA A 91 -21.16 3.85 -15.51
N SER A 92 -20.40 3.30 -14.55
CA SER A 92 -20.18 1.86 -14.37
C SER A 92 -20.98 1.24 -13.22
N VAL A 93 -22.02 1.93 -12.73
CA VAL A 93 -22.87 1.42 -11.65
C VAL A 93 -23.51 0.10 -12.08
N THR A 94 -23.20 -0.94 -11.33
CA THR A 94 -23.67 -2.31 -11.55
C THR A 94 -24.57 -2.73 -10.40
N PRO A 95 -25.88 -2.92 -10.63
CA PRO A 95 -26.76 -3.47 -9.62
C PRO A 95 -26.34 -4.90 -9.25
N ALA A 96 -26.37 -5.21 -7.95
CA ALA A 96 -26.19 -6.57 -7.45
C ALA A 96 -27.43 -6.98 -6.65
N GLU A 97 -27.96 -8.15 -6.99
CA GLU A 97 -29.00 -8.81 -6.20
C GLU A 97 -28.33 -9.57 -5.05
N VAL A 98 -28.87 -9.41 -3.84
CA VAL A 98 -28.36 -10.09 -2.65
C VAL A 98 -29.26 -11.28 -2.34
N VAL A 99 -28.67 -12.47 -2.34
CA VAL A 99 -29.33 -13.74 -2.04
C VAL A 99 -28.66 -14.34 -0.82
N ASP A 100 -29.47 -14.69 0.20
CA ASP A 100 -28.98 -15.25 1.46
C ASP A 100 -27.87 -14.41 2.14
N GLY A 101 -27.94 -13.08 1.98
CA GLY A 101 -26.99 -12.11 2.53
C GLY A 101 -25.66 -12.01 1.78
N GLY A 102 -25.55 -12.63 0.60
CA GLY A 102 -24.37 -12.53 -0.25
C GLY A 102 -24.70 -12.16 -1.70
N PHE A 103 -23.67 -11.73 -2.44
CA PHE A 103 -23.75 -11.49 -3.88
C PHE A 103 -22.39 -11.71 -4.53
N GLU A 104 -22.41 -11.94 -5.84
CA GLU A 104 -21.22 -11.99 -6.69
C GLU A 104 -21.54 -11.28 -8.01
N VAL A 105 -20.69 -10.33 -8.41
CA VAL A 105 -20.81 -9.63 -9.69
C VAL A 105 -19.46 -9.50 -10.36
N THR A 106 -19.44 -9.58 -11.68
CA THR A 106 -18.25 -9.35 -12.50
C THR A 106 -18.35 -7.98 -13.17
N LEU A 107 -17.27 -7.21 -13.10
CA LEU A 107 -17.17 -5.84 -13.59
C LEU A 107 -15.94 -5.71 -14.49
N THR A 108 -16.05 -4.96 -15.58
CA THR A 108 -14.88 -4.52 -16.34
C THR A 108 -14.54 -3.10 -15.88
N VAL A 109 -13.36 -2.92 -15.28
CA VAL A 109 -12.92 -1.65 -14.71
C VAL A 109 -11.59 -1.22 -15.31
N ASN A 110 -11.42 0.08 -15.52
CA ASN A 110 -10.13 0.65 -15.92
C ASN A 110 -9.37 1.10 -14.67
N VAL A 111 -8.33 0.35 -14.31
CA VAL A 111 -7.53 0.56 -13.10
C VAL A 111 -6.41 1.56 -13.38
N PRO A 112 -6.40 2.73 -12.70
CA PRO A 112 -5.32 3.71 -12.84
C PRO A 112 -4.09 3.24 -12.06
N ALA A 113 -2.94 3.90 -12.27
CA ALA A 113 -1.67 3.51 -11.64
C ALA A 113 -1.71 3.56 -10.10
N GLN A 114 -2.56 4.41 -9.54
CA GLN A 114 -2.77 4.55 -8.09
C GLN A 114 -3.64 3.43 -7.50
N GLY A 115 -4.25 2.59 -8.34
CA GLY A 115 -5.27 1.63 -7.93
C GLY A 115 -6.68 2.23 -7.89
N LEU A 116 -7.64 1.42 -7.45
CA LEU A 116 -9.03 1.85 -7.34
C LEU A 116 -9.74 1.17 -6.18
N PHE A 117 -10.73 1.85 -5.61
CA PHE A 117 -11.68 1.25 -4.69
C PHE A 117 -12.90 0.74 -5.43
N ILE A 118 -13.36 -0.46 -5.09
CA ILE A 118 -14.70 -0.94 -5.41
C ILE A 118 -15.58 -0.63 -4.20
N ILE A 119 -16.70 0.04 -4.44
CA ILE A 119 -17.68 0.39 -3.41
C ILE A 119 -18.97 -0.37 -3.69
N ALA A 120 -19.54 -0.98 -2.66
CA ALA A 120 -20.86 -1.59 -2.67
C ALA A 120 -21.76 -0.89 -1.65
N GLY A 121 -23.00 -0.58 -2.04
CA GLY A 121 -23.99 0.01 -1.13
C GLY A 121 -25.28 0.45 -1.82
N ALA A 122 -26.26 0.88 -1.02
CA ALA A 122 -27.53 1.41 -1.52
C ALA A 122 -27.62 2.93 -1.38
N SER A 123 -28.47 3.54 -2.20
CA SER A 123 -28.82 4.96 -2.10
C SER A 123 -29.54 5.21 -0.76
N GLY A 124 -28.83 5.77 0.23
CA GLY A 124 -29.37 5.96 1.59
C GLY A 124 -28.39 5.65 2.73
N ALA A 125 -27.32 4.90 2.44
CA ALA A 125 -26.15 4.67 3.31
C ALA A 125 -26.38 3.92 4.64
N ASP A 126 -27.38 3.04 4.75
CA ASP A 126 -27.54 2.20 5.96
C ASP A 126 -26.52 1.05 6.03
N GLU A 127 -26.03 0.57 4.88
CA GLU A 127 -25.00 -0.46 4.76
C GLU A 127 -24.09 -0.17 3.55
N SER A 128 -22.77 -0.22 3.77
CA SER A 128 -21.77 -0.08 2.70
C SER A 128 -20.53 -0.92 2.98
N GLY A 129 -19.81 -1.24 1.91
CA GLY A 129 -18.56 -2.00 1.95
C GLY A 129 -17.63 -1.52 0.85
N ASN A 130 -16.32 -1.70 1.06
CA ASN A 130 -15.31 -1.33 0.10
C ASN A 130 -14.22 -2.41 -0.01
N ALA A 131 -13.58 -2.45 -1.17
CA ALA A 131 -12.43 -3.30 -1.44
C ALA A 131 -11.43 -2.52 -2.30
N LEU A 132 -10.13 -2.73 -2.10
CA LEU A 132 -9.07 -2.04 -2.83
C LEU A 132 -8.45 -2.97 -3.89
N ILE A 133 -8.20 -2.43 -5.07
CA ILE A 133 -7.34 -3.03 -6.09
C ILE A 133 -6.06 -2.20 -6.19
N THR A 134 -4.91 -2.83 -6.01
CA THR A 134 -3.60 -2.20 -6.14
C THR A 134 -2.93 -2.53 -7.48
N VAL A 135 -2.03 -1.66 -7.93
CA VAL A 135 -1.24 -1.85 -9.16
C VAL A 135 0.24 -1.94 -8.81
N GLY A 136 0.95 -2.86 -9.47
CA GLY A 136 2.35 -3.15 -9.22
C GLY A 136 2.50 -4.46 -8.46
N ALA A 137 3.45 -5.27 -8.91
CA ALA A 137 3.67 -6.64 -8.44
C ALA A 137 3.93 -6.71 -6.93
N ASP A 138 3.67 -7.89 -6.35
CA ASP A 138 4.30 -8.42 -5.13
C ASP A 138 5.85 -8.50 -5.26
N ASP A 139 6.50 -7.49 -5.86
CA ASP A 139 7.95 -7.38 -6.06
C ASP A 139 8.63 -6.84 -4.81
N MET A 140 8.36 -7.51 -3.68
CA MET A 140 9.41 -7.81 -2.72
C MET A 140 10.02 -9.16 -3.14
N GLY A 141 10.48 -9.25 -4.40
CA GLY A 141 11.47 -10.23 -4.76
C GLY A 141 12.68 -9.99 -3.87
N ASP A 142 12.88 -10.87 -2.89
CA ASP A 142 14.20 -11.46 -2.71
C ASP A 142 14.80 -11.64 -4.11
N ASP A 143 15.81 -10.83 -4.50
CA ASP A 143 16.96 -11.27 -5.32
C ASP A 143 17.87 -10.16 -5.91
N ASP A 144 17.67 -8.83 -5.71
CA ASP A 144 18.54 -7.83 -6.37
C ASP A 144 19.09 -6.67 -5.49
N MET A 145 19.33 -6.88 -4.19
CA MET A 145 20.13 -5.94 -3.35
C MET A 145 21.34 -6.61 -2.68
N ALA A 146 21.82 -7.71 -3.27
CA ALA A 146 23.04 -8.40 -2.84
C ALA A 146 24.18 -8.26 -3.86
N ASP A 147 24.30 -7.11 -4.52
CA ASP A 147 25.32 -6.92 -5.56
C ASP A 147 26.03 -5.55 -5.52
N ASP A 148 26.31 -5.01 -4.32
CA ASP A 148 27.27 -3.89 -4.20
C ASP A 148 28.00 -3.76 -2.84
N MET A 149 28.28 -4.88 -2.15
CA MET A 149 29.14 -4.87 -0.95
C MET A 149 30.28 -5.90 -1.07
N ALA A 150 30.79 -6.06 -2.29
CA ALA A 150 32.13 -6.58 -2.51
C ALA A 150 33.01 -5.40 -2.94
N ASP A 151 34.11 -5.20 -2.22
CA ASP A 151 35.21 -4.28 -2.46
C ASP A 151 35.06 -2.83 -1.97
N ASP A 152 35.37 -2.61 -0.69
CA ASP A 152 36.47 -1.67 -0.39
C ASP A 152 37.25 -2.17 0.83
N ASP A 153 38.10 -3.14 0.53
CA ASP A 153 39.29 -3.50 1.29
C ASP A 153 40.21 -2.27 1.44
N MET A 154 40.82 -2.15 2.63
CA MET A 154 41.98 -1.30 2.96
C MET A 154 41.73 0.20 3.18
N ALA A 155 41.40 0.58 4.42
CA ALA A 155 41.94 1.80 5.01
C ALA A 155 42.69 1.42 6.28
N ASP A 156 44.00 1.25 6.09
CA ASP A 156 45.01 1.10 7.13
C ASP A 156 44.84 2.16 8.22
N ASP A 157 44.53 1.70 9.43
CA ASP A 157 45.03 2.29 10.67
C ASP A 157 46.56 2.19 10.61
N ASP A 158 47.26 3.29 10.25
CA ASP A 158 48.61 3.66 10.72
C ASP A 158 49.24 4.72 9.81
N MET A 159 48.90 5.99 10.02
CA MET A 159 49.76 7.11 9.64
C MET A 159 49.83 8.10 10.80
N ALA A 160 50.71 7.77 11.73
CA ALA A 160 51.32 8.72 12.64
C ALA A 160 52.18 9.70 11.81
N GLU A 161 51.61 10.85 11.47
CA GLU A 161 52.33 12.01 10.96
C GLU A 161 52.19 13.12 12.01
N GLU A 162 52.89 12.96 13.15
CA GLU A 162 53.21 14.07 14.04
C GLU A 162 54.61 14.61 13.72
N ASP A 163 54.67 15.93 13.56
CA ASP A 163 55.82 16.81 13.70
C ASP A 163 56.97 16.72 12.68
N MET A 164 56.80 17.48 11.59
CA MET A 164 57.92 18.22 10.99
C MET A 164 57.47 19.65 10.66
N ALA A 165 58.06 20.60 11.40
CA ALA A 165 58.64 21.84 10.88
C ALA A 165 57.66 22.77 10.11
N ASP A 166 57.18 23.84 10.74
CA ASP A 166 57.91 25.09 10.99
C ASP A 166 57.42 26.18 10.04
N GLU A 167 57.47 27.40 10.57
CA GLU A 167 57.62 28.65 9.85
C GLU A 167 56.37 29.25 9.15
N ASP A 168 55.90 30.29 9.82
CA ASP A 168 55.66 31.62 9.24
C ASP A 168 54.53 31.74 8.23
N MET A 169 53.41 32.32 8.66
CA MET A 169 52.97 33.59 8.08
C MET A 169 52.27 34.44 9.14
N ASP A 170 52.94 35.55 9.43
CA ASP A 170 52.40 36.80 9.93
C ASP A 170 51.15 37.27 9.15
N ASP A 171 50.54 38.28 9.75
CA ASP A 171 49.74 39.31 9.09
C ASP A 171 48.21 39.10 8.99
N ASP A 172 47.58 39.61 10.05
CA ASP A 172 46.87 40.90 10.00
C ASP A 172 45.36 40.92 9.70
N LYS A 173 44.66 41.67 10.59
CA LYS A 173 43.32 42.29 10.51
C LYS A 173 42.17 41.41 10.99
N GLN A 174 41.70 41.54 12.24
CA GLN A 174 40.94 42.64 12.87
C GLN A 174 39.73 43.17 12.07
N ASP A 175 38.61 43.23 12.80
CA ASP A 175 37.37 43.99 12.57
C ASP A 175 36.44 43.53 11.44
N GLU A 176 35.11 43.46 11.55
CA GLU A 176 34.10 43.93 12.51
C GLU A 176 32.82 43.11 12.22
N ARG A 177 32.25 42.40 13.20
CA ARG A 177 30.95 42.70 13.85
C ARG A 177 29.86 43.38 12.99
N ALA A 178 28.80 42.61 12.67
CA ALA A 178 27.42 43.08 12.46
C ALA A 178 26.49 41.91 12.84
N ASP A 179 25.93 41.91 14.05
CA ASP A 179 24.54 42.33 14.38
C ASP A 179 23.49 41.30 13.89
N GLU A 180 23.06 40.39 14.78
CA GLU A 180 21.74 40.41 15.48
C GLU A 180 20.56 40.34 14.49
N ALA A 181 19.87 39.21 14.28
CA ALA A 181 19.03 38.41 15.18
C ALA A 181 17.88 39.19 15.86
N GLY A 182 16.64 38.77 15.57
CA GLY A 182 15.44 39.02 16.39
C GLY A 182 14.49 40.06 15.80
N ALA A 183 13.36 39.72 15.17
CA ALA A 183 12.17 39.02 15.67
C ALA A 183 11.25 39.92 16.53
N GLU A 184 10.24 40.53 15.89
CA GLU A 184 8.87 40.86 16.37
C GLU A 184 8.09 41.06 15.03
N GLU A 185 6.94 40.44 14.71
CA GLU A 185 5.68 40.21 15.43
C GLU A 185 4.99 38.91 14.97
#